data_AF-A0A8D8B4V1-F1
#
_entry.id   AF-A0A8D8B4V1-F1
#
_cell.length_a   1.000
_cell.length_b   1.000
_cell.length_c   1.000
_cell.angle_alpha   90.00
_cell.angle_beta   90.00
_cell.angle_gamma   90.00
#
_symmetry.space_group_name_H-M   'P 1'
#
loop_
_entity.id
_entity.type
_entity.pdbx_description
1 polymer ?
#
loop_
_entity_poly.entity_id
_entity_poly.type
_entity_poly.pdbx_seq_one_letter_code
_entity_poly.pdbx_strand_id
1 'polypeptide(L)'
;AQSAADALGGSIMLATAITVRLLLCLVFTLDGIIPASTQRVAERKCQEFLAKNTKTTLSIPLSLHADIITLTSRNCSDSVDLIINGEEAARGEFPHQALLGYPVNGTAKRYEFRCGGSLISERFVLTAAHCGTPRVVRLGEHSLSEVDGEED
;
A
#
# COMPACT_ATOMS: atom_id res chain seq x y z
N ALA A 1 1.25 -58.35 -29.13
CA ALA A 1 0.25 -57.29 -29.37
C ALA A 1 0.05 -56.45 -28.11
N GLN A 2 1.14 -55.92 -27.52
CA GLN A 2 1.09 -55.14 -26.27
C GLN A 2 1.45 -53.65 -26.46
N SER A 3 2.04 -53.26 -27.60
CA SER A 3 2.54 -51.89 -27.81
C SER A 3 1.48 -50.86 -28.23
N ALA A 4 0.32 -51.29 -28.73
CA ALA A 4 -0.75 -50.38 -29.13
C ALA A 4 -1.66 -49.95 -27.96
N ALA A 5 -1.74 -50.75 -26.89
CA ALA A 5 -2.60 -50.46 -25.74
C ALA A 5 -2.05 -49.34 -24.83
N ASP A 6 -0.71 -49.22 -24.70
CA ASP A 6 -0.08 -48.20 -23.84
C ASP A 6 -0.09 -46.79 -24.46
N ALA A 7 0.00 -46.67 -25.79
CA ALA A 7 -0.05 -45.38 -26.48
C ALA A 7 -1.46 -44.74 -26.48
N LEU A 8 -2.50 -45.59 -26.54
CA LEU A 8 -3.89 -45.19 -26.40
C LEU A 8 -4.23 -44.83 -24.95
N GLY A 9 -3.67 -45.54 -23.96
CA GLY A 9 -3.84 -45.26 -22.53
C GLY A 9 -3.29 -43.89 -22.09
N GLY A 10 -2.09 -43.52 -22.55
CA GLY A 10 -1.48 -42.22 -22.23
C GLY A 10 -2.23 -41.01 -22.80
N SER A 11 -2.74 -41.14 -24.02
CA SER A 11 -3.52 -40.08 -24.69
C SER A 11 -4.89 -39.89 -24.05
N ILE A 12 -5.54 -40.98 -23.61
CA ILE A 12 -6.82 -40.93 -22.89
C ILE A 12 -6.63 -40.35 -21.49
N MET A 13 -5.55 -40.70 -20.77
CA MET A 13 -5.25 -40.14 -19.45
C MET A 13 -4.92 -38.63 -19.51
N LEU A 14 -4.21 -38.19 -20.56
CA LEU A 14 -3.93 -36.77 -20.77
C LEU A 14 -5.18 -35.99 -21.18
N ALA A 15 -5.99 -36.55 -22.08
CA ALA A 15 -7.26 -35.94 -22.49
C ALA A 15 -8.24 -35.82 -21.33
N THR A 16 -8.35 -36.86 -20.49
CA THR A 16 -9.20 -36.85 -19.28
C THR A 16 -8.68 -35.90 -18.21
N ALA A 17 -7.36 -35.79 -18.00
CA ALA A 17 -6.78 -34.81 -17.09
C ALA A 17 -7.00 -33.36 -17.57
N ILE A 18 -6.92 -33.10 -18.88
CA ILE A 18 -7.19 -31.79 -19.48
C ILE A 18 -8.68 -31.45 -19.36
N THR A 19 -9.58 -32.39 -19.67
CA THR A 19 -11.03 -32.14 -19.57
C THR A 19 -11.48 -31.99 -18.13
N VAL A 20 -10.93 -32.74 -17.17
CA VAL A 20 -11.19 -32.55 -15.73
C VAL A 20 -10.69 -31.19 -15.25
N ARG A 21 -9.52 -30.72 -15.69
CA ARG A 21 -9.04 -29.35 -15.39
C ARG A 21 -9.92 -28.27 -16.01
N LEU A 22 -10.38 -28.45 -17.25
CA LEU A 22 -11.29 -27.52 -17.93
C LEU A 22 -12.67 -27.48 -17.26
N LEU A 23 -13.20 -28.63 -16.85
CA LEU A 23 -14.45 -28.73 -16.09
C LEU A 23 -14.32 -28.14 -14.70
N LEU A 24 -13.23 -28.39 -13.98
CA LEU A 24 -12.96 -27.74 -12.70
C LEU A 24 -12.86 -26.22 -12.89
N CYS A 25 -12.10 -25.72 -13.87
CA CYS A 25 -12.06 -24.29 -14.19
C CYS A 25 -13.44 -23.74 -14.53
N LEU A 26 -14.26 -24.44 -15.33
CA LEU A 26 -15.60 -24.00 -15.68
C LEU A 26 -16.52 -23.95 -14.45
N VAL A 27 -16.47 -24.95 -13.57
CA VAL A 27 -17.20 -24.96 -12.29
C VAL A 27 -16.72 -23.81 -11.39
N PHE A 28 -15.41 -23.58 -11.28
CA PHE A 28 -14.85 -22.45 -10.52
C PHE A 28 -15.19 -21.07 -11.13
N THR A 29 -15.41 -20.97 -12.45
CA THR A 29 -15.84 -19.71 -13.10
C THR A 29 -17.35 -19.47 -13.03
N LEU A 30 -18.15 -20.54 -12.89
CA LEU A 30 -19.62 -20.45 -12.82
C LEU A 30 -20.12 -20.20 -11.40
N ASP A 31 -19.41 -20.68 -10.39
CA ASP A 31 -19.77 -20.44 -8.99
C ASP A 31 -19.39 -19.05 -8.47
N GLY A 32 -18.77 -18.16 -9.26
CA GLY A 32 -18.50 -16.77 -8.85
C GLY A 32 -17.68 -16.60 -7.56
N ILE A 33 -17.15 -17.69 -6.98
CA ILE A 33 -16.34 -17.69 -5.76
C ILE A 33 -14.87 -17.61 -6.18
N ILE A 34 -14.48 -16.48 -6.77
CA ILE A 34 -13.13 -15.96 -6.57
C ILE A 34 -13.29 -14.64 -5.80
N PRO A 35 -13.49 -14.66 -4.47
CA PRO A 35 -13.25 -13.48 -3.66
C PRO A 35 -11.75 -13.40 -3.43
N ALA A 36 -11.00 -13.08 -4.46
CA ALA A 36 -9.61 -12.69 -4.32
C ALA A 36 -9.54 -11.19 -4.59
N SER A 37 -10.10 -10.40 -3.66
CA SER A 37 -9.60 -9.04 -3.45
C SER A 37 -8.15 -9.16 -2.93
N THR A 38 -7.21 -9.46 -3.83
CA THR A 38 -5.78 -9.44 -3.57
C THR A 38 -5.30 -7.99 -3.68
N GLN A 39 -5.96 -7.10 -2.94
CA GLN A 39 -5.59 -5.68 -2.92
C GLN A 39 -4.14 -5.59 -2.40
N ARG A 40 -3.29 -4.86 -3.13
CA ARG A 40 -1.90 -4.64 -2.72
C ARG A 40 -1.88 -4.04 -1.32
N VAL A 41 -0.88 -4.41 -0.51
CA VAL A 41 -0.76 -3.90 0.87
C VAL A 41 -0.78 -2.37 0.90
N ALA A 42 -0.10 -1.71 -0.05
CA ALA A 42 -0.09 -0.26 -0.17
C ALA A 42 -1.49 0.32 -0.38
N GLU A 43 -2.29 -0.31 -1.23
CA GLU A 43 -3.65 0.14 -1.57
C GLU A 43 -4.58 -0.06 -0.37
N ARG A 44 -4.53 -1.24 0.28
CA ARG A 44 -5.28 -1.48 1.52
C ARG A 44 -4.92 -0.50 2.64
N LYS A 45 -3.62 -0.24 2.86
CA LYS A 45 -3.16 0.70 3.90
C LYS A 45 -3.45 2.16 3.56
N CYS A 46 -3.46 2.53 2.28
CA CYS A 46 -3.94 3.83 1.83
C CYS A 46 -5.41 4.04 2.23
N GLN A 47 -6.28 3.06 1.96
CA GLN A 47 -7.70 3.15 2.34
C GLN A 47 -7.89 3.27 3.85
N GLU A 48 -7.17 2.47 4.65
CA GLU A 48 -7.19 2.58 6.11
C GLU A 48 -6.76 3.97 6.59
N PHE A 49 -5.71 4.54 6.00
CA PHE A 49 -5.22 5.87 6.34
C PHE A 49 -6.24 6.96 5.97
N LEU A 50 -6.83 6.89 4.78
CA LEU A 50 -7.88 7.82 4.35
C LEU A 50 -9.10 7.75 5.25
N ALA A 51 -9.53 6.55 5.67
CA ALA A 51 -10.65 6.38 6.59
C ALA A 51 -10.40 7.06 7.95
N LYS A 52 -9.17 7.05 8.46
CA LYS A 52 -8.80 7.77 9.70
C LYS A 52 -8.82 9.29 9.53
N ASN A 53 -8.47 9.78 8.34
CA ASN A 53 -8.43 11.19 8.02
C ASN A 53 -9.73 11.71 7.39
N THR A 54 -10.81 10.94 7.42
CA THR A 54 -12.10 11.33 6.87
C THR A 54 -13.13 11.48 7.99
N LYS A 55 -13.74 12.65 8.09
CA LYS A 55 -14.82 12.95 9.03
C LYS A 55 -16.14 13.03 8.28
N THR A 56 -17.06 12.14 8.61
CA THR A 56 -18.44 12.19 8.13
C THR A 56 -19.28 12.99 9.13
N THR A 57 -19.83 14.11 8.68
CA THR A 57 -20.73 14.96 9.46
C THR A 57 -22.12 14.85 8.88
N LEU A 58 -23.13 14.69 9.73
CA LEU A 58 -24.53 14.69 9.32
C LEU A 58 -25.08 16.10 9.46
N SER A 59 -25.69 16.62 8.39
CA SER A 59 -26.41 17.89 8.42
C SER A 59 -27.89 17.65 8.18
N ILE A 60 -28.71 18.26 9.02
CA ILE A 60 -30.17 18.22 8.90
C ILE A 60 -30.62 19.64 8.55
N PRO A 61 -31.23 19.87 7.38
CA PRO A 61 -31.71 21.20 6.99
C PRO A 61 -32.96 21.59 7.78
N LEU A 62 -33.21 22.90 7.91
CA LEU A 62 -34.40 23.47 8.55
C LEU A 62 -35.62 23.45 7.60
N SER A 63 -35.90 22.30 6.98
CA SER A 63 -37.08 22.11 6.13
C SER A 63 -38.16 21.33 6.88
N LEU A 64 -39.44 21.57 6.56
CA LEU A 64 -40.58 20.85 7.14
C LEU A 64 -40.55 19.34 6.81
N HIS A 65 -39.89 18.98 5.69
CA HIS A 65 -39.52 17.62 5.32
C HIS A 65 -38.02 17.59 5.11
N ALA A 66 -37.27 17.27 6.15
CA ALA A 66 -35.82 17.27 6.13
C ALA A 66 -35.28 15.86 5.85
N ASP A 67 -34.54 15.72 4.76
CA ASP A 67 -33.67 14.57 4.52
C ASP A 67 -32.30 14.81 5.16
N ILE A 68 -31.69 13.75 5.69
CA ILE A 68 -30.35 13.82 6.27
C ILE A 68 -29.32 13.92 5.15
N ILE A 69 -28.53 14.99 5.15
CA ILE A 69 -27.40 15.16 4.24
C ILE A 69 -26.14 14.64 4.94
N THR A 70 -25.37 13.81 4.24
CA THR A 70 -24.09 13.28 4.72
C THR A 70 -22.95 14.05 4.07
N LEU A 71 -22.20 14.80 4.87
CA LEU A 71 -21.03 15.55 4.43
C LEU A 71 -19.76 14.81 4.86
N THR A 72 -19.10 14.21 3.88
CA THR A 72 -17.81 13.54 4.08
C THR A 72 -16.70 14.52 3.76
N SER A 73 -16.02 15.02 4.78
CA SER A 73 -14.85 15.90 4.64
C SER A 73 -13.58 15.13 4.97
N ARG A 74 -12.56 15.26 4.12
CA ARG A 74 -11.22 14.78 4.44
C ARG A 74 -10.47 15.88 5.19
N ASN A 75 -9.88 15.54 6.33
CA ASN A 75 -8.97 16.40 7.08
C ASN A 75 -7.59 16.40 6.39
N CYS A 76 -7.58 16.69 5.10
CA CYS A 76 -6.39 17.07 4.38
C CYS A 76 -6.35 18.59 4.42
N SER A 77 -5.17 19.19 4.65
CA SER A 77 -5.03 20.62 4.41
C SER A 77 -5.45 20.90 2.98
N ASP A 78 -6.27 21.95 2.77
CA ASP A 78 -6.63 22.39 1.43
C ASP A 78 -5.36 22.51 0.60
N SER A 79 -5.36 21.90 -0.58
CA SER A 79 -4.23 21.95 -1.49
C SER A 79 -3.99 23.42 -1.84
N VAL A 80 -2.91 23.98 -1.30
CA VAL A 80 -2.49 25.34 -1.65
C VAL A 80 -2.03 25.29 -3.10
N ASP A 81 -2.72 26.02 -3.98
CA ASP A 81 -2.29 26.17 -5.37
C ASP A 81 -0.93 26.86 -5.38
N LEU A 82 0.09 26.11 -5.83
CA LEU A 82 1.50 26.48 -6.01
C LEU A 82 2.20 27.08 -4.78
N ILE A 83 3.07 26.27 -4.16
CA ILE A 83 4.05 26.74 -3.17
C ILE A 83 5.11 27.58 -3.89
N ILE A 84 5.07 28.90 -3.71
CA ILE A 84 6.14 29.82 -4.09
C ILE A 84 6.88 30.27 -2.82
N ASN A 85 8.21 30.22 -2.82
CA ASN A 85 9.08 30.54 -1.67
C ASN A 85 8.76 29.72 -0.40
N GLY A 86 8.96 28.41 -0.46
CA GLY A 86 8.81 27.55 0.71
C GLY A 86 9.66 28.03 1.90
N GLU A 87 9.13 27.87 3.09
CA GLU A 87 9.81 28.12 4.36
C GLU A 87 10.23 26.80 5.03
N GLU A 88 11.12 26.88 6.02
CA GLU A 88 11.48 25.73 6.83
C GLU A 88 10.25 25.29 7.64
N ALA A 89 9.88 24.01 7.51
CA ALA A 89 8.76 23.44 8.25
C ALA A 89 9.01 23.53 9.76
N ALA A 90 8.00 23.86 10.55
CA ALA A 90 8.14 23.84 12.01
C ALA A 90 8.38 22.40 12.52
N ARG A 91 9.06 22.27 13.67
CA ARG A 91 9.27 20.96 14.31
C ARG A 91 7.94 20.26 14.56
N GLY A 92 7.77 19.09 13.95
CA GLY A 92 6.57 18.27 14.08
C GLY A 92 5.38 18.72 13.21
N GLU A 93 5.56 19.67 12.28
CA GLU A 93 4.50 20.10 11.35
C GLU A 93 4.04 18.96 10.43
N PHE A 94 4.99 18.16 9.94
CA PHE A 94 4.72 17.00 9.09
C PHE A 94 5.18 15.71 9.79
N PRO A 95 4.45 15.22 10.82
CA PRO A 95 4.91 14.12 11.67
C PRO A 95 4.93 12.76 10.94
N HIS A 96 4.28 12.67 9.78
CA HIS A 96 4.27 11.48 8.93
C HIS A 96 5.50 11.41 8.00
N GLN A 97 6.33 12.45 7.92
CA GLN A 97 7.52 12.45 7.09
C GLN A 97 8.51 11.36 7.54
N ALA A 98 9.00 10.58 6.58
CA ALA A 98 9.95 9.49 6.82
C ALA A 98 11.17 9.62 5.92
N LEU A 99 12.36 9.33 6.46
CA LEU A 99 13.61 9.26 5.72
C LEU A 99 14.00 7.80 5.50
N LEU A 100 14.43 7.47 4.29
CA LEU A 100 14.78 6.10 3.88
C LEU A 100 16.30 5.96 3.76
N GLY A 101 16.87 5.08 4.58
CA GLY A 101 18.31 4.89 4.71
C GLY A 101 18.82 3.62 4.01
N TYR A 102 19.98 3.75 3.35
CA TYR A 102 20.65 2.70 2.59
C TYR A 102 22.07 2.48 3.10
N PRO A 103 22.55 1.23 3.22
CA PRO A 103 23.86 0.94 3.80
C PRO A 103 24.99 1.48 2.91
N VAL A 104 25.93 2.19 3.53
CA VAL A 104 27.13 2.71 2.85
C VAL A 104 28.23 1.65 2.88
N ASN A 105 28.87 1.43 1.73
CA ASN A 105 29.96 0.45 1.55
C ASN A 105 29.61 -0.98 2.01
N GLY A 106 28.32 -1.35 1.98
CA GLY A 106 27.84 -2.66 2.43
C GLY A 106 27.93 -2.90 3.95
N THR A 107 28.28 -1.87 4.74
CA THR A 107 28.34 -1.97 6.20
C THR A 107 27.03 -1.48 6.82
N ALA A 108 26.51 -2.22 7.81
CA ALA A 108 25.28 -1.87 8.51
C ALA A 108 25.44 -0.75 9.55
N LYS A 109 26.63 -0.16 9.66
CA LYS A 109 26.95 0.87 10.65
C LYS A 109 26.68 2.29 10.17
N ARG A 110 26.60 2.51 8.86
CA ARG A 110 26.35 3.83 8.27
C ARG A 110 25.28 3.75 7.21
N TYR A 111 24.30 4.63 7.32
CA TYR A 111 23.21 4.75 6.38
C TYR A 111 23.25 6.11 5.70
N GLU A 112 22.97 6.09 4.40
CA GLU A 112 22.77 7.30 3.63
C GLU A 112 21.27 7.48 3.35
N PHE A 113 20.73 8.64 3.69
CA PHE A 113 19.31 8.94 3.51
C PHE A 113 19.10 9.71 2.22
N ARG A 114 18.64 9.03 1.17
CA ARG A 114 18.50 9.60 -0.19
C ARG A 114 17.06 9.66 -0.72
N CYS A 115 16.11 9.06 0.00
CA CYS A 115 14.70 9.04 -0.37
C CYS A 115 13.82 9.40 0.83
N GLY A 116 12.62 9.89 0.54
CA GLY A 116 11.57 10.12 1.53
C GLY A 116 10.48 9.06 1.49
N GLY A 117 9.57 9.15 2.44
CA GLY A 117 8.32 8.40 2.48
C GLY A 117 7.34 9.01 3.47
N SER A 118 6.17 8.37 3.59
CA SER A 118 5.13 8.80 4.53
C SER A 118 4.66 7.64 5.39
N LEU A 119 4.65 7.83 6.71
CA LEU A 119 4.12 6.86 7.67
C LEU A 119 2.58 6.81 7.55
N ILE A 120 2.06 5.75 6.92
CA ILE A 120 0.62 5.57 6.69
C ILE A 120 -0.03 4.62 7.70
N SER A 121 0.77 3.93 8.50
CA SER A 121 0.32 3.16 9.67
C SER A 121 1.52 2.86 10.59
N GLU A 122 1.27 2.29 11.77
CA GLU A 122 2.30 1.95 12.77
C GLU A 122 3.48 1.11 12.23
N ARG A 123 3.29 0.37 11.12
CA ARG A 123 4.31 -0.54 10.57
C ARG A 123 4.55 -0.38 9.06
N PHE A 124 3.93 0.62 8.42
CA PHE A 124 4.05 0.79 6.98
C PHE A 124 4.34 2.24 6.61
N VAL A 125 5.42 2.41 5.87
CA VAL A 125 5.79 3.64 5.18
C VAL A 125 5.52 3.47 3.69
N LEU A 126 4.82 4.43 3.11
CA LEU A 126 4.60 4.53 1.67
C LEU A 126 5.76 5.29 1.03
N THR A 127 6.28 4.78 -0.09
CA THR A 127 7.34 5.44 -0.87
C THR A 127 7.24 5.06 -2.34
N ALA A 128 8.08 5.67 -3.18
CA ALA A 128 8.15 5.41 -4.61
C ALA A 128 8.97 4.14 -4.91
N ALA A 129 8.56 3.39 -5.94
CA ALA A 129 9.25 2.17 -6.36
C ALA A 129 10.73 2.42 -6.76
N HIS A 130 11.03 3.59 -7.31
CA HIS A 130 12.40 3.93 -7.71
C HIS A 130 13.36 4.12 -6.51
N CYS A 131 12.83 4.28 -5.30
CA CYS A 131 13.64 4.30 -4.08
C CYS A 131 14.19 2.90 -3.73
N GLY A 132 13.80 1.83 -4.43
CA GLY A 132 14.37 0.50 -4.23
C GLY A 132 14.03 -0.07 -2.85
N THR A 133 15.04 -0.64 -2.16
CA THR A 133 14.84 -1.36 -0.90
C THR A 133 15.69 -0.73 0.22
N PRO A 134 15.16 0.27 0.95
CA PRO A 134 15.85 0.81 2.11
C PRO A 134 16.00 -0.25 3.20
N ARG A 135 16.99 -0.08 4.07
CA ARG A 135 17.27 -0.98 5.20
C ARG A 135 16.77 -0.42 6.53
N VAL A 136 16.71 0.90 6.64
CA VAL A 136 16.23 1.60 7.83
C VAL A 136 15.30 2.74 7.42
N VAL A 137 14.41 3.09 8.34
CA VAL A 137 13.54 4.24 8.25
C VAL A 137 13.79 5.10 9.48
N ARG A 138 14.02 6.40 9.31
CA ARG A 138 14.06 7.38 10.40
C ARG A 138 12.78 8.21 10.38
N LEU A 139 12.13 8.30 11.53
CA LEU A 139 10.85 9.01 11.73
C LEU A 139 11.05 10.11 12.77
N GLY A 140 10.26 11.18 12.68
CA GLY A 140 10.31 12.28 13.65
C GLY A 140 11.54 13.19 13.54
N GLU A 141 12.33 13.03 12.48
CA GLU A 141 13.51 13.86 12.22
C GLU A 141 13.09 15.25 11.73
N HIS A 142 13.80 16.27 12.21
CA HIS A 142 13.60 17.67 11.79
C HIS A 142 14.85 18.24 11.10
N SER A 143 16.05 17.82 11.51
CA SER A 143 17.31 18.30 10.94
C SER A 143 18.18 17.13 10.47
N LEU A 144 18.57 17.13 9.20
CA LEU A 144 19.41 16.07 8.63
C LEU A 144 20.88 16.15 9.07
N SER A 145 21.30 17.27 9.64
CA SER A 145 22.68 17.50 10.11
C SER A 145 22.91 17.03 11.54
N GLU A 146 21.84 16.73 12.27
CA GLU A 146 21.93 16.10 13.59
C GLU A 146 22.22 14.61 13.36
N VAL A 147 23.50 14.26 13.45
CA VAL A 147 23.90 12.87 13.67
C VAL A 147 23.60 12.62 15.14
N ASP A 148 22.45 12.00 15.42
CA ASP A 148 22.18 11.41 16.72
C ASP A 148 23.43 10.62 17.11
N GLY A 149 24.12 11.10 18.14
CA GLY A 149 25.44 10.63 18.50
C GLY A 149 25.47 9.12 18.66
N GLU A 150 26.60 8.53 18.27
CA GLU A 150 27.06 7.30 18.89
C GLU A 150 27.02 7.55 20.41
N GLU A 151 26.05 6.96 21.11
CA GLU A 151 26.09 6.87 22.57
C GLU A 151 27.24 5.90 22.89
N ASP A 152 28.36 6.46 23.40
CA ASP A 152 29.51 5.72 23.95
C ASP A 152 29.08 4.80 25.13
#